data_AF-A0A9E2UPH9-F1
#
_entry.id   AF-A0A9E2UPH9-F1
#
_cell.length_a   1.000
_cell.length_b   1.000
_cell.length_c   1.000
_cell.angle_alpha   90.00
_cell.angle_beta   90.00
_cell.angle_gamma   90.00
#
_symmetry.space_group_name_H-M   'P 1'
#
loop_
_entity.id
_entity.type
_entity.pdbx_description
1 polymer ?
#
loop_
_entity_poly.entity_id
_entity_poly.type
_entity_poly.pdbx_seq_one_letter_code
_entity_poly.pdbx_strand_id
1 'polypeptide(L)'
;MVLSDEIDLLFNEFPFEKIIMSAHETLKSLIRSGAQEASEESGIKEILKPERVLSSVHHYKTGILFQSPWAVPSLLEDIDSKEKEKMLSALYDIGMGCQIMDDMVDLKRDMRMKRNNYVASLIYHESDSKSQKAFQAMFADKASEENADDKNLILNFPDAQKKASRLSLEYLNKGFGNLFEEDHAMIKDLAVGFISRQIGAAPYIIK
;
A
#
# COMPACT_ATOMS: atom_id res chain seq x y z
N MET A 1 15.59 -34.13 7.27
CA MET A 1 14.52 -35.07 7.65
C MET A 1 13.66 -34.42 8.72
N VAL A 2 13.02 -33.30 8.34
CA VAL A 2 12.16 -32.45 9.20
C VAL A 2 10.95 -31.99 8.39
N LEU A 3 11.15 -31.79 7.08
CA LEU A 3 10.09 -31.56 6.09
C LEU A 3 9.06 -32.69 5.96
N SER A 4 9.38 -33.96 6.29
CA SER A 4 8.41 -35.07 6.17
C SER A 4 7.27 -34.94 7.17
N ASP A 5 7.61 -34.61 8.41
CA ASP A 5 6.67 -34.72 9.53
C ASP A 5 5.68 -33.54 9.53
N GLU A 6 6.11 -32.35 9.10
CA GLU A 6 5.24 -31.17 8.93
C GLU A 6 4.30 -31.31 7.72
N ILE A 7 4.79 -31.91 6.63
CA ILE A 7 3.99 -32.20 5.45
C ILE A 7 2.93 -33.27 5.77
N ASP A 8 3.31 -34.30 6.54
CA ASP A 8 2.39 -35.36 6.98
C ASP A 8 1.30 -34.82 7.93
N LEU A 9 1.62 -33.87 8.82
CA LEU A 9 0.63 -33.18 9.65
C LEU A 9 -0.40 -32.41 8.81
N LEU A 10 0.05 -31.69 7.78
CA LEU A 10 -0.82 -30.90 6.91
C LEU A 10 -1.78 -31.77 6.09
N PHE A 11 -1.30 -32.92 5.59
CA PHE A 11 -2.13 -33.89 4.86
C PHE A 11 -3.06 -34.72 5.75
N ASN A 12 -2.76 -34.83 7.05
CA ASN A 12 -3.64 -35.49 8.02
C ASN A 12 -4.82 -34.60 8.45
N GLU A 13 -4.64 -33.28 8.47
CA GLU A 13 -5.69 -32.32 8.87
C GLU A 13 -6.56 -31.83 7.69
N PHE A 14 -5.99 -31.73 6.48
CA PHE A 14 -6.71 -31.24 5.30
C PHE A 14 -6.66 -32.22 4.12
N PRO A 15 -7.81 -32.49 3.47
CA PRO A 15 -7.83 -33.25 2.22
C PRO A 15 -6.89 -32.65 1.16
N PHE A 16 -6.15 -33.51 0.44
CA PHE A 16 -5.22 -33.11 -0.62
C PHE A 16 -5.83 -32.12 -1.61
N GLU A 17 -7.10 -32.32 -1.99
CA GLU A 17 -7.84 -31.42 -2.88
C GLU A 17 -7.96 -30.00 -2.32
N LYS A 18 -8.25 -29.85 -1.02
CA LYS A 18 -8.31 -28.52 -0.37
C LYS A 18 -6.95 -27.83 -0.36
N ILE A 19 -5.86 -28.58 -0.22
CA ILE A 19 -4.50 -28.04 -0.28
C ILE A 19 -4.20 -27.49 -1.67
N ILE A 20 -4.50 -28.26 -2.73
CA ILE A 20 -4.31 -27.81 -4.12
C ILE A 20 -5.17 -26.58 -4.45
N MET A 21 -6.44 -26.58 -4.02
CA MET A 21 -7.32 -25.42 -4.19
C MET A 21 -6.80 -24.18 -3.44
N SER A 22 -6.27 -24.35 -2.23
CA SER A 22 -5.68 -23.26 -1.45
C SER A 22 -4.46 -22.65 -2.14
N ALA A 23 -3.58 -23.49 -2.71
CA ALA A 23 -2.45 -23.03 -3.50
C ALA A 23 -2.90 -22.25 -4.75
N HIS A 24 -3.91 -22.77 -5.46
CA HIS A 24 -4.49 -22.11 -6.63
C HIS A 24 -5.08 -20.74 -6.30
N GLU A 25 -5.94 -20.64 -5.27
CA GLU A 25 -6.56 -19.36 -4.91
C GLU A 25 -5.55 -18.36 -4.35
N THR A 26 -4.52 -18.82 -3.62
CA THR A 26 -3.41 -17.95 -3.18
C THR A 26 -2.68 -17.35 -4.38
N LEU A 27 -2.22 -18.18 -5.33
CA LEU A 27 -1.52 -17.69 -6.52
C LEU A 27 -2.38 -16.75 -7.35
N LYS A 28 -3.66 -17.08 -7.53
CA LYS A 28 -4.62 -16.26 -8.24
C LYS A 28 -4.87 -14.91 -7.56
N SER A 29 -4.89 -14.86 -6.23
CA SER A 29 -5.02 -13.59 -5.50
C SER A 29 -3.79 -12.69 -5.65
N LEU A 30 -2.60 -13.28 -5.78
CA LEU A 30 -1.33 -12.55 -5.89
C LEU A 30 -1.01 -12.07 -7.31
N ILE A 31 -1.51 -12.75 -8.35
CA ILE A 31 -1.06 -12.53 -9.74
C ILE A 31 -1.25 -11.08 -10.23
N ARG A 32 -2.33 -10.41 -9.80
CA ARG A 32 -2.61 -9.02 -10.19
C ARG A 32 -1.61 -8.06 -9.58
N SER A 33 -1.27 -8.26 -8.31
CA SER A 33 -0.24 -7.46 -7.63
C SER A 33 1.13 -7.71 -8.25
N GLY A 34 1.51 -8.97 -8.42
CA GLY A 34 2.81 -9.33 -9.00
C GLY A 34 2.99 -8.80 -10.42
N ALA A 35 1.95 -8.86 -11.26
CA ALA A 35 1.98 -8.26 -12.59
C ALA A 35 2.14 -6.73 -12.55
N GLN A 36 1.47 -6.06 -11.61
CA GLN A 36 1.60 -4.62 -11.44
C GLN A 36 3.00 -4.22 -10.96
N GLU A 37 3.56 -4.91 -9.95
CA GLU A 37 4.92 -4.66 -9.46
C GLU A 37 5.98 -4.88 -10.54
N ALA A 38 5.88 -5.98 -11.30
CA ALA A 38 6.78 -6.27 -12.42
C ALA A 38 6.72 -5.17 -13.51
N SER A 39 5.53 -4.58 -13.73
CA SER A 39 5.38 -3.49 -14.70
C SER A 39 6.14 -2.21 -14.29
N GLU A 40 6.33 -1.98 -12.99
CA GLU A 40 7.06 -0.81 -12.48
C GLU A 40 8.59 -0.97 -12.55
N GLU A 41 9.10 -2.20 -12.62
CA GLU A 41 10.55 -2.45 -12.72
C GLU A 41 11.17 -1.89 -14.02
N SER A 42 10.35 -1.73 -15.06
CA SER A 42 10.75 -1.09 -16.32
C SER A 42 10.86 0.43 -16.23
N GLY A 43 10.41 1.02 -15.12
CA GLY A 43 10.32 2.45 -14.90
C GLY A 43 9.16 3.12 -15.64
N ILE A 44 8.72 4.27 -15.13
CA ILE A 44 7.66 5.08 -15.73
C ILE A 44 8.23 6.01 -16.80
N LYS A 45 7.44 6.21 -17.86
CA LYS A 45 7.73 7.18 -18.93
C LYS A 45 7.17 8.57 -18.62
N GLU A 46 6.08 8.60 -17.85
CA GLU A 46 5.38 9.81 -17.45
C GLU A 46 4.90 9.67 -16.01
N ILE A 47 4.81 10.79 -15.29
CA ILE A 47 4.20 10.83 -13.98
C ILE A 47 2.68 10.83 -14.17
N LEU A 48 2.02 9.74 -13.79
CA LEU A 48 0.57 9.61 -13.88
C LEU A 48 -0.14 10.67 -13.02
N LYS A 49 -1.40 10.96 -13.34
CA LYS A 49 -2.28 11.80 -12.49
C LYS A 49 -2.60 11.11 -11.15
N PRO A 50 -2.88 11.85 -10.06
CA PRO A 50 -3.09 11.26 -8.74
C PRO A 50 -4.20 10.20 -8.72
N GLU A 51 -5.31 10.45 -9.41
CA GLU A 51 -6.43 9.50 -9.48
C GLU A 51 -6.06 8.23 -10.23
N ARG A 52 -5.18 8.33 -11.23
CA ARG A 52 -4.66 7.17 -11.97
C ARG A 52 -3.71 6.36 -11.11
N VAL A 53 -2.79 7.00 -10.37
CA VAL A 53 -1.92 6.30 -9.42
C VAL A 53 -2.75 5.48 -8.43
N LEU A 54 -3.79 6.06 -7.85
CA LEU A 54 -4.68 5.36 -6.93
C LEU A 54 -5.46 4.22 -7.60
N SER A 55 -6.12 4.49 -8.73
CA SER A 55 -7.06 3.55 -9.36
C SER A 55 -6.41 2.43 -10.16
N SER A 56 -5.17 2.60 -10.64
CA SER A 56 -4.51 1.59 -11.48
C SER A 56 -3.18 1.09 -10.95
N VAL A 57 -2.51 1.80 -10.04
CA VAL A 57 -1.25 1.33 -9.45
C VAL A 57 -1.51 0.80 -8.05
N HIS A 58 -1.91 1.68 -7.12
CA HIS A 58 -2.09 1.32 -5.70
C HIS A 58 -3.20 0.27 -5.53
N HIS A 59 -4.27 0.40 -6.32
CA HIS A 59 -5.35 -0.59 -6.37
C HIS A 59 -4.82 -2.02 -6.51
N TYR A 60 -3.99 -2.29 -7.52
CA TYR A 60 -3.50 -3.65 -7.78
C TYR A 60 -2.30 -4.02 -6.92
N LYS A 61 -1.35 -3.10 -6.75
CA LYS A 61 -0.09 -3.35 -6.03
C LYS A 61 -0.29 -3.61 -4.54
N THR A 62 -1.25 -2.91 -3.92
CA THR A 62 -1.34 -2.92 -2.45
C THR A 62 -2.77 -3.11 -1.96
N GLY A 63 -3.75 -2.42 -2.55
CA GLY A 63 -5.16 -2.57 -2.16
C GLY A 63 -5.65 -4.01 -2.30
N ILE A 64 -5.55 -4.60 -3.50
CA ILE A 64 -5.92 -5.99 -3.75
C ILE A 64 -4.95 -6.96 -3.06
N LEU A 65 -3.66 -6.64 -2.97
CA LEU A 65 -2.69 -7.49 -2.28
C LEU A 65 -3.04 -7.69 -0.80
N PHE A 66 -3.51 -6.65 -0.10
CA PHE A 66 -3.93 -6.77 1.30
C PHE A 66 -5.11 -7.72 1.51
N GLN A 67 -5.86 -8.05 0.46
CA GLN A 67 -6.92 -9.05 0.50
C GLN A 67 -6.39 -10.49 0.32
N SER A 68 -5.17 -10.68 -0.18
CA SER A 68 -4.62 -12.01 -0.50
C SER A 68 -4.57 -12.98 0.68
N PRO A 69 -4.29 -12.55 1.94
CA PRO A 69 -4.30 -13.48 3.07
C PRO A 69 -5.65 -14.14 3.30
N TRP A 70 -6.75 -13.53 2.80
CA TRP A 70 -8.10 -14.07 2.91
C TRP A 70 -8.47 -15.12 1.86
N ALA A 71 -7.60 -15.38 0.88
CA ALA A 71 -7.87 -16.36 -0.17
C ALA A 71 -8.13 -17.77 0.39
N VAL A 72 -7.34 -18.19 1.39
CA VAL A 72 -7.45 -19.52 2.00
C VAL A 72 -8.56 -19.61 3.05
N PRO A 73 -8.69 -18.69 4.03
CA PRO A 73 -9.82 -18.71 4.97
C PRO A 73 -11.18 -18.69 4.24
N SER A 74 -11.30 -17.90 3.17
CA SER A 74 -12.50 -17.85 2.32
C SER A 74 -12.90 -19.17 1.66
N LEU A 75 -11.96 -20.10 1.52
CA LEU A 75 -12.17 -21.41 0.92
C LEU A 75 -12.45 -22.47 1.99
N LEU A 76 -11.80 -22.36 3.15
CA LEU A 76 -11.82 -23.39 4.19
C LEU A 76 -12.97 -23.20 5.18
N GLU A 77 -13.41 -21.96 5.39
CA GLU A 77 -14.40 -21.59 6.41
C GLU A 77 -15.73 -21.17 5.76
N ASP A 78 -16.83 -21.47 6.46
CA ASP A 78 -18.17 -21.00 6.08
C ASP A 78 -18.40 -19.63 6.70
N ILE A 79 -18.08 -18.59 5.93
CA ILE A 79 -18.13 -17.20 6.36
C ILE A 79 -19.28 -16.52 5.63
N ASP A 80 -20.10 -15.77 6.37
CA ASP A 80 -21.17 -15.00 5.75
C ASP A 80 -20.61 -14.07 4.66
N SER A 81 -21.29 -14.06 3.52
CA SER A 81 -20.84 -13.31 2.35
C SER A 81 -20.70 -11.80 2.60
N LYS A 82 -21.54 -11.21 3.46
CA LYS A 82 -21.47 -9.79 3.80
C LYS A 82 -20.33 -9.51 4.77
N GLU A 83 -20.11 -10.39 5.74
CA GLU A 83 -18.96 -10.29 6.66
C GLU A 83 -17.64 -10.39 5.89
N LYS A 84 -17.55 -11.32 4.95
CA LYS A 84 -16.41 -11.44 4.04
C LYS A 84 -16.21 -10.16 3.21
N GLU A 85 -17.26 -9.63 2.59
CA GLU A 85 -17.15 -8.40 1.79
C GLU A 85 -16.68 -7.21 2.64
N LYS A 86 -17.24 -7.05 3.85
CA LYS A 86 -16.82 -6.03 4.83
C LYS A 86 -15.35 -6.16 5.16
N MET A 87 -14.87 -7.37 5.45
CA MET A 87 -13.48 -7.67 5.77
C MET A 87 -12.53 -7.36 4.60
N LEU A 88 -12.87 -7.80 3.38
CA LEU A 88 -12.06 -7.56 2.19
C LEU A 88 -12.01 -6.07 1.83
N SER A 89 -13.12 -5.34 1.98
CA SER A 89 -13.14 -3.88 1.80
C SER A 89 -12.28 -3.19 2.84
N ALA A 90 -12.32 -3.64 4.09
CA ALA A 90 -11.54 -3.06 5.17
C ALA A 90 -10.03 -3.21 4.94
N LEU A 91 -9.60 -4.41 4.53
CA LEU A 91 -8.19 -4.68 4.20
C LEU A 91 -7.72 -3.91 2.98
N TYR A 92 -8.58 -3.77 1.97
CA TYR A 92 -8.28 -2.94 0.80
C TYR A 92 -8.01 -1.49 1.21
N ASP A 93 -8.91 -0.90 2.01
CA ASP A 93 -8.75 0.47 2.48
C ASP A 93 -7.46 0.61 3.33
N ILE A 94 -7.14 -0.38 4.18
CA ILE A 94 -5.86 -0.36 4.93
C ILE A 94 -4.66 -0.38 3.98
N GLY A 95 -4.65 -1.28 2.99
CA GLY A 95 -3.57 -1.36 2.00
C GLY A 95 -3.38 -0.07 1.21
N MET A 96 -4.48 0.58 0.81
CA MET A 96 -4.43 1.90 0.16
C MET A 96 -3.81 2.97 1.07
N GLY A 97 -4.20 2.99 2.35
CA GLY A 97 -3.64 3.92 3.33
C GLY A 97 -2.15 3.71 3.56
N CYS A 98 -1.72 2.46 3.72
CA CYS A 98 -0.31 2.08 3.86
C CYS A 98 0.52 2.50 2.64
N GLN A 99 0.06 2.21 1.42
CA GLN A 99 0.81 2.58 0.21
C GLN A 99 1.02 4.09 0.09
N ILE A 100 0.01 4.90 0.44
CA ILE A 100 0.17 6.36 0.43
C ILE A 100 1.19 6.79 1.49
N MET A 101 1.25 6.11 2.65
CA MET A 101 2.28 6.38 3.66
C MET A 101 3.68 6.00 3.18
N ASP A 102 3.83 4.84 2.54
CA ASP A 102 5.10 4.42 1.93
C ASP A 102 5.56 5.48 0.92
N ASP A 103 4.67 5.96 0.05
CA ASP A 103 5.00 6.99 -0.94
C ASP A 103 5.47 8.31 -0.31
N MET A 104 5.00 8.67 0.89
CA MET A 104 5.50 9.83 1.63
C MET A 104 6.93 9.64 2.13
N VAL A 105 7.29 8.42 2.49
CA VAL A 105 8.62 8.06 3.00
C VAL A 105 9.60 7.85 1.85
N ASP A 106 9.18 7.17 0.79
CA ASP A 106 10.03 6.70 -0.31
C ASP A 106 10.07 7.64 -1.51
N LEU A 107 9.48 8.85 -1.44
CA LEU A 107 9.42 9.83 -2.53
C LEU A 107 10.71 9.95 -3.35
N LYS A 108 11.85 10.16 -2.69
CA LYS A 108 13.14 10.32 -3.40
C LYS A 108 13.57 9.01 -4.08
N ARG A 109 13.44 7.88 -3.37
CA ARG A 109 13.81 6.56 -3.87
C ARG A 109 12.98 6.21 -5.10
N ASP A 110 11.66 6.40 -5.03
CA ASP A 110 10.76 6.08 -6.14
C ASP A 110 11.04 6.96 -7.35
N MET A 111 11.31 8.25 -7.16
CA MET A 111 11.68 9.13 -8.27
C MET A 111 12.99 8.70 -8.94
N ARG A 112 14.00 8.28 -8.17
CA ARG A 112 15.27 7.74 -8.72
C ARG A 112 15.06 6.43 -9.47
N MET A 113 14.22 5.55 -8.93
CA MET A 113 13.88 4.27 -9.55
C MET A 113 12.83 4.41 -10.66
N LYS A 114 12.34 5.64 -10.93
CA LYS A 114 11.25 5.93 -11.87
C LYS A 114 10.03 5.07 -11.58
N ARG A 115 9.63 4.94 -10.32
CA ARG A 115 8.41 4.25 -9.90
C ARG A 115 7.25 5.23 -9.79
N ASN A 116 6.02 4.74 -9.90
CA ASN A 116 4.87 5.60 -9.61
C ASN A 116 4.89 5.92 -8.11
N ASN A 117 4.60 7.18 -7.80
CA ASN A 117 4.50 7.65 -6.44
C ASN A 117 3.42 8.73 -6.39
N TYR A 118 2.45 8.55 -5.51
CA TYR A 118 1.29 9.41 -5.36
C TYR A 118 1.68 10.82 -4.92
N VAL A 119 2.66 10.97 -4.03
CA VAL A 119 3.16 12.28 -3.60
C VAL A 119 3.84 13.01 -4.75
N ALA A 120 4.68 12.32 -5.52
CA ALA A 120 5.28 12.88 -6.73
C ALA A 120 4.21 13.34 -7.73
N SER A 121 3.14 12.55 -7.88
CA SER A 121 2.00 12.88 -8.73
C SER A 121 1.27 14.14 -8.27
N LEU A 122 1.01 14.28 -6.96
CA LEU A 122 0.41 15.49 -6.38
C LEU A 122 1.28 16.72 -6.63
N ILE A 123 2.59 16.62 -6.42
CA ILE A 123 3.52 17.74 -6.63
C ILE A 123 3.54 18.15 -8.10
N TYR A 124 3.61 17.18 -9.00
CA TYR A 124 3.73 17.43 -10.43
C TYR A 124 2.45 18.01 -11.05
N HIS A 125 1.27 17.51 -10.67
CA HIS A 125 0.00 17.87 -11.33
C HIS A 125 -0.82 18.91 -10.58
N GLU A 126 -0.72 19.00 -9.26
CA GLU A 126 -1.65 19.78 -8.44
C GLU A 126 -1.01 20.88 -7.59
N SER A 127 0.31 20.92 -7.46
CA SER A 127 0.99 22.03 -6.76
C SER A 127 1.11 23.28 -7.64
N ASP A 128 1.46 24.40 -7.03
CA ASP A 128 1.72 25.64 -7.74
C ASP A 128 2.96 25.55 -8.66
N SER A 129 3.07 26.46 -9.62
CA SER A 129 4.14 26.44 -10.63
C SER A 129 5.56 26.52 -10.03
N LYS A 130 5.74 27.19 -8.88
CA LYS A 130 7.06 27.26 -8.22
C LYS A 130 7.42 25.90 -7.64
N SER A 131 6.50 25.24 -6.95
CA SER A 131 6.70 23.89 -6.40
C SER A 131 6.95 22.85 -7.50
N GLN A 132 6.18 22.89 -8.59
CA GLN A 132 6.39 22.01 -9.75
C GLN A 132 7.79 22.17 -10.36
N LYS A 133 8.22 23.43 -10.60
CA LYS A 133 9.55 23.71 -11.16
C LYS A 133 10.67 23.29 -10.20
N ALA A 134 10.51 23.54 -8.91
CA ALA A 134 11.48 23.11 -7.90
C ALA A 134 11.62 21.58 -7.89
N PHE A 135 10.50 20.87 -7.90
CA PHE A 135 10.48 19.41 -7.96
C PHE A 135 11.15 18.88 -9.23
N GLN A 136 10.81 19.42 -10.40
CA GLN A 136 11.44 19.02 -11.66
C GLN A 136 12.95 19.30 -11.67
N ALA A 137 13.38 20.45 -11.15
CA ALA A 137 14.80 20.81 -11.09
C ALA A 137 15.60 19.86 -10.18
N MET A 138 15.03 19.37 -9.09
CA MET A 138 15.68 18.42 -8.18
C MET A 138 16.06 17.10 -8.85
N PHE A 139 15.31 16.68 -9.87
CA PHE A 139 15.50 15.41 -10.58
C PHE A 139 15.98 15.58 -12.03
N ALA A 140 16.34 16.81 -12.44
CA ALA A 140 16.86 17.09 -13.78
C ALA A 140 18.38 16.83 -13.89
N ASP A 141 19.14 17.00 -12.80
CA ASP A 141 20.59 16.80 -12.76
C ASP A 141 20.98 15.53 -12.00
N LYS A 142 21.81 14.69 -12.63
CA LYS A 142 22.37 13.48 -11.99
C LYS A 142 23.31 13.79 -10.81
N ALA A 143 23.89 14.99 -10.77
CA ALA A 143 24.85 15.40 -9.73
C ALA A 143 24.17 15.90 -8.44
N SER A 144 22.91 16.34 -8.50
CA SER A 144 22.12 16.70 -7.32
C SER A 144 21.55 15.48 -6.56
N GLU A 145 21.69 14.27 -7.11
CA GLU A 145 21.18 13.04 -6.52
C GLU A 145 21.93 12.59 -5.25
N GLU A 146 23.22 12.94 -5.10
CA GLU A 146 24.07 12.48 -3.99
C GLU A 146 23.97 13.33 -2.72
N ASN A 147 23.51 14.59 -2.81
CA ASN A 147 23.69 15.58 -1.72
C ASN A 147 22.40 16.11 -1.06
N ALA A 148 21.21 15.75 -1.54
CA ALA A 148 19.97 16.14 -0.87
C ALA A 148 19.71 15.21 0.32
N ASP A 149 19.63 15.77 1.54
CA ASP A 149 19.26 15.04 2.75
C ASP A 149 18.00 14.19 2.47
N ASP A 150 18.15 12.88 2.67
CA ASP A 150 17.22 11.83 2.23
C ASP A 150 15.88 11.91 2.97
N LYS A 151 15.95 12.39 4.21
CA LYS A 151 14.81 12.44 5.11
C LYS A 151 14.12 13.77 4.94
N ASN A 152 12.79 13.72 4.85
CA ASN A 152 11.92 14.89 4.84
C ASN A 152 11.79 15.66 3.51
N LEU A 153 12.13 15.08 2.36
CA LEU A 153 11.91 15.75 1.05
C LEU A 153 10.47 16.26 0.88
N ILE A 154 9.50 15.48 1.34
CA ILE A 154 8.09 15.83 1.31
C ILE A 154 7.76 17.11 2.11
N LEU A 155 8.54 17.46 3.13
CA LEU A 155 8.30 18.68 3.93
C LEU A 155 8.53 19.96 3.12
N ASN A 156 9.26 19.89 2.00
CA ASN A 156 9.39 21.01 1.06
C ASN A 156 8.10 21.25 0.25
N PHE A 157 7.13 20.34 0.33
CA PHE A 157 5.89 20.36 -0.42
C PHE A 157 4.68 20.18 0.53
N PRO A 158 4.42 21.16 1.43
CA PRO A 158 3.45 21.03 2.50
C PRO A 158 2.01 20.74 2.02
N ASP A 159 1.63 21.25 0.84
CA ASP A 159 0.31 20.97 0.28
C ASP A 159 0.17 19.50 -0.16
N ALA A 160 1.21 18.95 -0.78
CA ALA A 160 1.24 17.53 -1.17
C ALA A 160 1.30 16.64 0.07
N GLN A 161 2.13 17.00 1.07
CA GLN A 161 2.17 16.34 2.38
C GLN A 161 0.78 16.28 3.01
N LYS A 162 0.09 17.43 3.11
CA LYS A 162 -1.22 17.51 3.74
C LYS A 162 -2.27 16.69 3.01
N LYS A 163 -2.28 16.71 1.68
CA LYS A 163 -3.19 15.89 0.87
C LYS A 163 -2.94 14.40 1.08
N ALA A 164 -1.68 13.96 0.98
CA ALA A 164 -1.29 12.56 1.16
C ALA A 164 -1.57 12.06 2.59
N SER A 165 -1.20 12.86 3.61
CA SER A 165 -1.50 12.55 5.01
C SER A 165 -2.99 12.45 5.27
N ARG A 166 -3.80 13.38 4.78
CA ARG A 166 -5.25 13.34 4.99
C ARG A 166 -5.84 12.09 4.33
N LEU A 167 -5.48 11.83 3.08
CA LEU A 167 -6.05 10.72 2.33
C LEU A 167 -5.63 9.35 2.90
N SER A 168 -4.37 9.20 3.35
CA SER A 168 -3.93 7.96 3.99
C SER A 168 -4.67 7.71 5.31
N LEU A 169 -4.88 8.76 6.12
CA LEU A 169 -5.69 8.66 7.35
C LEU A 169 -7.16 8.33 7.05
N GLU A 170 -7.75 8.91 6.00
CA GLU A 170 -9.12 8.59 5.59
C GLU A 170 -9.28 7.11 5.24
N TYR A 171 -8.34 6.57 4.45
CA TYR A 171 -8.32 5.14 4.13
C TYR A 171 -8.12 4.25 5.36
N LEU A 172 -7.13 4.54 6.21
CA LEU A 172 -6.89 3.74 7.40
C LEU A 172 -8.05 3.81 8.40
N ASN A 173 -8.62 4.98 8.63
CA ASN A 173 -9.76 5.15 9.52
C ASN A 173 -11.00 4.41 9.00
N LYS A 174 -11.24 4.44 7.68
CA LYS A 174 -12.32 3.67 7.06
C LYS A 174 -12.07 2.16 7.19
N GLY A 175 -10.85 1.71 6.89
CA GLY A 175 -10.47 0.31 6.97
C GLY A 175 -10.55 -0.26 8.39
N PHE A 176 -9.86 0.35 9.35
CA PHE A 176 -9.96 -0.03 10.77
C PHE A 176 -11.36 0.19 11.33
N GLY A 177 -12.09 1.20 10.82
CA GLY A 177 -13.49 1.44 11.09
C GLY A 177 -14.38 0.23 10.82
N ASN A 178 -14.09 -0.46 9.71
CA ASN A 178 -14.81 -1.65 9.27
C ASN A 178 -14.28 -2.95 9.90
N LEU A 179 -13.02 -3.00 10.35
CA LEU A 179 -12.47 -4.17 11.06
C LEU A 179 -12.89 -4.25 12.52
N PHE A 180 -12.92 -3.12 13.22
CA PHE A 180 -13.17 -3.07 14.65
C PHE A 180 -14.58 -2.58 14.96
N GLU A 181 -15.27 -3.33 15.83
CA GLU A 181 -16.52 -2.91 16.46
C GLU A 181 -16.40 -1.54 17.15
N GLU A 182 -17.53 -0.86 17.34
CA GLU A 182 -17.57 0.47 17.97
C GLU A 182 -16.98 0.47 19.37
N ASP A 183 -17.21 -0.60 20.14
CA ASP A 183 -16.65 -0.81 21.49
C ASP A 183 -15.12 -0.83 21.50
N HIS A 184 -14.49 -1.04 20.34
CA HIS A 184 -13.04 -1.08 20.16
C HIS A 184 -12.50 0.17 19.43
N ALA A 185 -13.24 1.28 19.43
CA ALA A 185 -12.82 2.52 18.74
C ALA A 185 -11.40 2.98 19.12
N MET A 186 -11.00 2.82 20.39
CA MET A 186 -9.65 3.14 20.86
C MET A 186 -8.53 2.35 20.17
N ILE A 187 -8.83 1.14 19.67
CA ILE A 187 -7.86 0.31 18.94
C ILE A 187 -7.59 0.91 17.56
N LYS A 188 -8.56 1.61 16.95
CA LYS A 188 -8.40 2.25 15.63
C LYS A 188 -7.25 3.25 15.66
N ASP A 189 -7.26 4.17 16.62
CA ASP A 189 -6.20 5.18 16.77
C ASP A 189 -4.84 4.56 17.10
N LEU A 190 -4.83 3.52 17.93
CA LEU A 190 -3.61 2.78 18.26
C LEU A 190 -3.04 2.07 17.03
N ALA A 191 -3.88 1.44 16.20
CA ALA A 191 -3.48 0.75 14.99
C ALA A 191 -2.94 1.72 13.93
N VAL A 192 -3.63 2.85 13.69
CA VAL A 192 -3.15 3.92 12.79
C VAL A 192 -1.79 4.44 13.27
N GLY A 193 -1.68 4.74 14.57
CA GLY A 193 -0.43 5.23 15.16
C GLY A 193 0.70 4.21 15.08
N PHE A 194 0.40 2.93 15.28
CA PHE A 194 1.36 1.83 15.15
C PHE A 194 1.86 1.71 13.70
N ILE A 195 0.97 1.61 12.72
CA ILE A 195 1.34 1.50 11.29
C ILE A 195 2.17 2.70 10.86
N SER A 196 1.73 3.91 11.18
CA SER A 196 2.45 5.14 10.80
C SER A 196 3.90 5.15 11.32
N ARG A 197 4.15 4.56 12.50
CA ARG A 197 5.51 4.44 13.05
C ARG A 197 6.31 3.33 12.38
N GLN A 198 5.70 2.20 12.09
CA GLN A 198 6.38 1.07 11.43
C GLN A 198 6.80 1.42 9.99
N ILE A 199 5.94 2.13 9.26
CA ILE A 199 6.26 2.66 7.93
C ILE A 199 7.30 3.78 8.01
N GLY A 200 7.39 4.48 9.16
CA GLY A 200 8.24 5.66 9.32
C GLY A 200 7.59 6.95 8.80
N ALA A 201 6.30 6.90 8.46
CA ALA A 201 5.52 8.06 8.00
C ALA A 201 5.08 9.00 9.13
N ALA A 202 5.23 8.59 10.41
CA ALA A 202 4.78 9.38 11.57
C ALA A 202 5.18 10.88 11.55
N PRO A 203 6.40 11.29 11.14
CA PRO A 203 6.77 12.71 11.03
C PRO A 203 6.00 13.49 9.97
N TYR A 204 5.38 12.80 9.00
CA TYR A 204 4.68 13.39 7.86
C TYR A 204 3.16 13.47 8.09
N ILE A 205 2.65 12.79 9.12
CA ILE A 205 1.22 12.77 9.44
C ILE A 205 0.80 14.08 10.13
N ILE A 206 -0.13 14.77 9.49
CA ILE A 206 -0.78 15.98 9.99
C ILE A 206 -2.12 15.57 10.60
N LYS A 207 -2.23 15.75 11.92
CA LYS A 207 -3.46 15.53 12.69
C LYS A 207 -4.40 16.73 12.60
#